data_AF-A0A6P2BTJ7-F1
#
_entry.id   AF-A0A6P2BTJ7-F1
#
_cell.length_a   1.000
_cell.length_b   1.000
_cell.length_c   1.000
_cell.angle_alpha   90.00
_cell.angle_beta   90.00
_cell.angle_gamma   90.00
#
_symmetry.space_group_name_H-M   'P 1'
#
loop_
_entity.id
_entity.type
_entity.pdbx_description
1 polymer ?
#
loop_
_entity_poly.entity_id
_entity_poly.type
_entity_poly.pdbx_seq_one_letter_code
_entity_poly.pdbx_strand_id
1 'polypeptide(L)'
;MKRFAGSLVAPAIVATAVLGTAALSVIAGSPFENLSKANTVSPGATTTADRVTGKTPGWRVIAKVGPYGRQVAGALTAGTPKAAWSVWKGQGFTAVDRWNGTAWKQVAVPAKLTGAVRSAVAFDGNTPGNFWLFDSSHPATALRYSGTKWATQQIPSWALRKQRGGAGYNVVANVWGTYSSSHVWVFSLNAGAYAAYYNGHAWHKESLPATPLAVDVDASNDIWALGAREIMHWNPFNGGWHTMPLPPMPPGGGILPEGTIQYTQLTAASPADVWLVGQVTATAGPAKNVWFTQHWNGKSWGFNVGPTNFVGSVAPDGHGGLWADSIDANPGGFWLLDHFSGGKWTQLTLPPGVWSQSPLTLTWIPGSRSLWATAQSIGAKGSKALILKYGP
;
A
#
# COMPACT_ATOMS: atom_id res chain seq x y z
N MET A 1 -16.66 49.33 24.87
CA MET A 1 -16.10 49.44 23.50
C MET A 1 -14.60 49.21 23.60
N LYS A 2 -13.90 48.29 22.94
CA LYS A 2 -14.16 47.25 21.94
C LYS A 2 -13.25 46.05 22.29
N ARG A 3 -13.78 44.83 22.17
CA ARG A 3 -13.05 43.56 22.25
C ARG A 3 -12.28 43.36 20.93
N PHE A 4 -10.99 43.01 20.99
CA PHE A 4 -10.28 42.44 19.84
C PHE A 4 -10.30 40.92 19.96
N ALA A 5 -11.10 40.29 19.09
CA ALA A 5 -11.13 38.85 18.89
C ALA A 5 -9.95 38.46 17.97
N GLY A 6 -8.99 37.70 18.50
CA GLY A 6 -7.99 37.02 17.70
C GLY A 6 -8.62 35.80 17.03
N SER A 7 -8.87 35.89 15.73
CA SER A 7 -9.25 34.75 14.89
C SER A 7 -8.03 33.83 14.73
N LEU A 8 -7.99 32.73 15.49
CA LEU A 8 -7.11 31.60 15.21
C LEU A 8 -7.66 30.88 13.97
N VAL A 9 -7.09 31.17 12.81
CA VAL A 9 -7.28 30.36 11.60
C VAL A 9 -6.48 29.07 11.79
N ALA A 10 -7.18 28.00 12.17
CA ALA A 10 -6.61 26.65 12.19
C ALA A 10 -6.30 26.21 10.74
N PRO A 11 -5.08 25.71 10.43
CA PRO A 11 -4.83 25.13 9.12
C PRO A 11 -5.63 23.83 8.98
N ALA A 12 -6.44 23.74 7.92
CA ALA A 12 -7.15 22.54 7.54
C ALA A 12 -6.14 21.45 7.14
N ILE A 13 -5.96 20.47 8.02
CA ILE A 13 -5.16 19.27 7.75
C ILE A 13 -6.00 18.34 6.87
N VAL A 14 -5.65 18.23 5.59
CA VAL A 14 -6.19 17.21 4.70
C VAL A 14 -5.65 15.87 5.16
N ALA A 15 -6.52 15.08 5.81
CA ALA A 15 -6.25 13.72 6.19
C ALA A 15 -6.07 12.86 4.94
N THR A 16 -4.90 12.25 4.77
CA THR A 16 -4.71 11.15 3.83
C THR A 16 -5.44 9.93 4.39
N ALA A 17 -6.75 9.87 4.13
CA ALA A 17 -7.49 8.64 4.19
C ALA A 17 -7.06 7.80 2.98
N VAL A 18 -6.58 6.58 3.21
CA VAL A 18 -6.68 5.52 2.20
C VAL A 18 -8.19 5.32 2.00
N LEU A 19 -8.74 6.02 1.01
CA LEU A 19 -10.18 6.09 0.79
C LEU A 19 -10.68 4.73 0.30
N GLY A 20 -11.51 4.11 1.15
CA GLY A 20 -12.60 3.29 0.67
C GLY A 20 -13.70 4.16 0.04
N THR A 21 -14.42 3.53 -0.89
CA THR A 21 -15.72 3.87 -1.52
C THR A 21 -15.78 4.83 -2.73
N ALA A 22 -15.96 4.19 -3.90
CA ALA A 22 -17.15 4.19 -4.79
C ALA A 22 -17.72 5.48 -5.43
N ALA A 23 -17.85 5.36 -6.76
CA ALA A 23 -18.83 5.91 -7.70
C ALA A 23 -18.73 7.37 -8.15
N LEU A 24 -18.67 7.58 -9.49
CA LEU A 24 -19.42 8.63 -10.19
C LEU A 24 -19.52 8.39 -11.72
N SER A 25 -20.77 8.32 -12.15
CA SER A 25 -21.49 8.64 -13.40
C SER A 25 -20.78 8.81 -14.76
N VAL A 26 -21.34 8.10 -15.75
CA VAL A 26 -21.08 8.18 -17.19
C VAL A 26 -21.80 9.37 -17.84
N ILE A 27 -21.14 10.10 -18.73
CA ILE A 27 -21.80 10.87 -19.81
C ILE A 27 -21.23 10.37 -21.15
N ALA A 28 -22.12 10.00 -22.06
CA ALA A 28 -21.84 9.41 -23.36
C ALA A 28 -21.36 10.45 -24.39
N GLY A 29 -20.52 10.04 -25.34
CA GLY A 29 -20.23 10.84 -26.54
C GLY A 29 -19.04 10.41 -27.41
N SER A 30 -19.23 9.34 -28.19
CA SER A 30 -18.77 9.18 -29.59
C SER A 30 -17.27 8.98 -29.94
N PRO A 31 -16.97 8.30 -31.07
CA PRO A 31 -15.75 7.49 -31.25
C PRO A 31 -14.73 8.15 -32.18
N PHE A 32 -13.42 7.96 -31.97
CA PHE A 32 -12.47 8.04 -33.09
C PHE A 32 -11.30 7.07 -32.95
N GLU A 33 -11.15 6.28 -34.00
CA GLU A 33 -9.96 5.51 -34.37
C GLU A 33 -8.76 6.44 -34.59
N ASN A 34 -7.57 5.98 -34.18
CA ASN A 34 -6.40 5.78 -35.05
C ASN A 34 -5.17 5.48 -34.18
N LEU A 35 -4.77 4.21 -34.15
CA LEU A 35 -3.48 3.77 -33.64
C LEU A 35 -2.64 3.18 -34.77
N SER A 36 -1.34 3.42 -34.65
CA SER A 36 -0.20 2.73 -35.27
C SER A 36 0.28 3.26 -36.63
N LYS A 37 1.46 3.91 -36.57
CA LYS A 37 2.56 3.60 -37.48
C LYS A 37 3.82 3.40 -36.63
N ALA A 38 4.22 2.13 -36.49
CA ALA A 38 5.52 1.75 -35.96
C ALA A 38 6.55 1.81 -37.10
N ASN A 39 7.70 2.43 -36.85
CA ASN A 39 8.83 2.39 -37.78
C ASN A 39 9.54 1.04 -37.68
N THR A 40 9.77 0.44 -38.85
CA THR A 40 10.53 -0.78 -39.09
C THR A 40 12.03 -0.53 -38.96
N VAL A 41 12.76 -1.45 -38.34
CA VAL A 41 14.23 -1.53 -38.40
C VAL A 41 14.63 -2.91 -38.94
N SER A 42 15.51 -2.92 -39.94
CA SER A 42 16.00 -4.09 -40.66
C SER A 42 17.02 -4.93 -39.87
N PRO A 43 17.21 -6.23 -40.21
CA PRO A 43 18.07 -7.14 -39.47
C PRO A 43 19.50 -7.27 -40.05
N GLY A 44 20.48 -7.49 -39.17
CA GLY A 44 21.86 -7.79 -39.56
C GLY A 44 22.66 -8.57 -38.49
N ALA A 45 22.84 -9.86 -38.76
CA ALA A 45 23.91 -10.81 -38.38
C ALA A 45 24.29 -11.13 -36.91
N THR A 46 24.33 -12.45 -36.69
CA THR A 46 24.48 -13.31 -35.52
C THR A 46 25.86 -13.34 -34.85
N THR A 47 25.90 -13.47 -33.52
CA THR A 47 26.78 -14.44 -32.84
C THR A 47 26.01 -15.14 -31.70
N THR A 48 26.13 -16.46 -31.66
CA THR A 48 25.43 -17.39 -30.77
C THR A 48 26.07 -17.42 -29.38
N ALA A 49 25.33 -16.98 -28.37
CA ALA A 49 25.52 -17.39 -26.99
C ALA A 49 24.20 -18.00 -26.51
N ASP A 50 24.27 -19.20 -25.94
CA ASP A 50 23.14 -19.93 -25.38
C ASP A 50 22.35 -19.04 -24.42
N ARG A 51 21.26 -18.48 -24.94
CA ARG A 51 20.31 -17.73 -24.14
C ARG A 51 19.44 -18.76 -23.45
N VAL A 52 19.78 -19.09 -22.21
CA VAL A 52 18.77 -19.55 -21.25
C VAL A 52 17.61 -18.59 -21.39
N THR A 53 16.47 -19.08 -21.89
CA THR A 53 15.26 -18.31 -22.11
C THR A 53 14.65 -17.96 -20.76
N GLY A 54 15.31 -17.04 -20.05
CA GLY A 54 14.74 -16.34 -18.92
C GLY A 54 13.48 -15.66 -19.42
N LYS A 55 12.33 -16.10 -18.92
CA LYS A 55 11.05 -15.45 -19.16
C LYS A 55 11.22 -13.95 -18.91
N THR A 56 10.84 -13.14 -19.89
CA THR A 56 10.90 -11.68 -19.77
C THR A 56 10.07 -11.26 -18.56
N PRO A 57 10.65 -10.51 -17.60
CA PRO A 57 9.89 -10.02 -16.46
C PRO A 57 8.69 -9.21 -16.90
N GLY A 58 7.54 -9.44 -16.27
CA GLY A 58 6.32 -8.77 -16.68
C GLY A 58 5.12 -9.01 -15.77
N TRP A 59 4.17 -8.08 -15.84
CA TRP A 59 2.89 -8.17 -15.18
C TRP A 59 2.00 -9.23 -15.84
N ARG A 60 1.33 -10.02 -15.01
CA ARG A 60 0.39 -11.06 -15.46
C ARG A 60 -0.77 -11.20 -14.49
N VAL A 61 -1.96 -11.46 -15.02
CA VAL A 61 -3.14 -11.84 -14.21
C VAL A 61 -2.94 -13.25 -13.70
N ILE A 62 -2.96 -13.45 -12.38
CA ILE A 62 -2.76 -14.77 -11.75
C ILE A 62 -3.99 -15.30 -11.02
N ALA A 63 -4.94 -14.43 -10.65
CA ALA A 63 -6.22 -14.85 -10.10
C ALA A 63 -7.34 -13.88 -10.48
N LYS A 64 -8.56 -14.40 -10.51
CA LYS A 64 -9.81 -13.64 -10.67
C LYS A 64 -10.63 -13.85 -9.40
N VAL A 65 -11.16 -12.78 -8.83
CA VAL A 65 -11.86 -12.82 -7.54
C VAL A 65 -13.26 -12.25 -7.66
N GLY A 66 -14.20 -12.93 -7.00
CA GLY A 66 -15.58 -12.48 -6.82
C GLY A 66 -16.53 -12.75 -7.98
N PRO A 67 -17.81 -12.40 -7.78
CA PRO A 67 -18.85 -12.60 -8.78
C PRO A 67 -18.64 -11.65 -9.95
N TYR A 68 -18.93 -12.14 -11.14
CA TYR A 68 -18.88 -11.37 -12.37
C TYR A 68 -19.89 -10.22 -12.33
N GLY A 69 -19.48 -9.03 -12.77
CA GLY A 69 -20.35 -7.88 -12.96
C GLY A 69 -20.61 -7.04 -11.71
N ARG A 70 -19.83 -7.23 -10.63
CA ARG A 70 -19.90 -6.37 -9.43
C ARG A 70 -18.56 -5.70 -9.16
N GLN A 71 -18.61 -4.45 -8.71
CA GLN A 71 -17.42 -3.78 -8.17
C GLN A 71 -17.01 -4.46 -6.85
N VAL A 72 -15.79 -5.00 -6.86
CA VAL A 72 -15.16 -5.63 -5.70
C VAL A 72 -13.80 -4.96 -5.54
N ALA A 73 -13.55 -4.43 -4.34
CA ALA A 73 -12.26 -3.88 -3.95
C ALA A 73 -11.54 -4.90 -3.08
N GLY A 74 -10.22 -4.98 -3.21
CA GLY A 74 -9.42 -5.83 -2.33
C GLY A 74 -8.07 -5.23 -2.04
N ALA A 75 -7.51 -5.70 -0.94
CA ALA A 75 -6.16 -5.41 -0.51
C ALA A 75 -5.38 -6.73 -0.35
N LEU A 76 -4.06 -6.62 -0.31
CA LEU A 76 -3.12 -7.73 -0.21
C LEU A 76 -2.15 -7.50 0.94
N THR A 77 -1.61 -8.59 1.46
CA THR A 77 -0.41 -8.60 2.31
C THR A 77 0.45 -9.81 1.96
N ALA A 78 1.76 -9.69 2.14
CA ALA A 78 2.73 -10.73 1.89
C ALA A 78 3.75 -10.80 3.03
N GLY A 79 3.65 -11.83 3.87
CA GLY A 79 4.68 -12.08 4.88
C GLY A 79 5.89 -12.83 4.32
N THR A 80 5.69 -13.70 3.32
CA THR A 80 6.79 -14.46 2.68
C THR A 80 6.45 -14.82 1.23
N PRO A 81 7.40 -15.31 0.41
CA PRO A 81 7.10 -15.85 -0.92
C PRO A 81 6.09 -17.01 -0.92
N LYS A 82 5.90 -17.67 0.23
CA LYS A 82 5.00 -18.81 0.41
C LYS A 82 3.73 -18.47 1.18
N ALA A 83 3.58 -17.24 1.66
CA ALA A 83 2.49 -16.82 2.52
C ALA A 83 2.04 -15.41 2.18
N ALA A 84 0.82 -15.33 1.67
CA ALA A 84 0.17 -14.06 1.35
C ALA A 84 -1.32 -14.21 1.54
N TRP A 85 -1.97 -13.09 1.77
CA TRP A 85 -3.39 -13.04 2.04
C TRP A 85 -4.03 -11.87 1.32
N SER A 86 -5.30 -12.02 0.97
CA SER A 86 -6.11 -10.95 0.40
C SER A 86 -7.48 -10.92 1.03
N VAL A 87 -8.00 -9.71 1.23
CA VAL A 87 -9.38 -9.49 1.70
C VAL A 87 -10.11 -8.68 0.65
N TRP A 88 -11.28 -9.16 0.26
CA TRP A 88 -12.12 -8.58 -0.78
C TRP A 88 -13.49 -8.21 -0.24
N LYS A 89 -14.00 -7.06 -0.68
CA LYS A 89 -15.26 -6.48 -0.24
C LYS A 89 -16.01 -5.90 -1.44
N GLY A 90 -17.31 -6.15 -1.49
CA GLY A 90 -18.22 -5.59 -2.48
C GLY A 90 -19.67 -5.75 -2.05
N GLN A 91 -20.61 -5.21 -2.83
CA GLN A 91 -22.03 -5.32 -2.51
C GLN A 91 -22.47 -6.79 -2.49
N GLY A 92 -22.84 -7.29 -1.30
CA GLY A 92 -23.22 -8.69 -1.08
C GLY A 92 -22.07 -9.69 -1.26
N PHE A 93 -20.81 -9.23 -1.27
CA PHE A 93 -19.65 -10.09 -1.49
C PHE A 93 -18.52 -9.78 -0.48
N THR A 94 -18.00 -10.84 0.11
CA THR A 94 -16.77 -10.81 0.91
C THR A 94 -15.98 -12.08 0.65
N ALA A 95 -14.67 -11.96 0.49
CA ALA A 95 -13.78 -13.12 0.40
C ALA A 95 -12.49 -12.87 1.16
N VAL A 96 -11.92 -13.95 1.68
CA VAL A 96 -10.56 -14.01 2.18
C VAL A 96 -9.86 -15.09 1.38
N ASP A 97 -8.79 -14.75 0.68
CA ASP A 97 -7.98 -15.71 -0.07
C ASP A 97 -6.57 -15.79 0.51
N ARG A 98 -5.96 -16.95 0.33
CA ARG A 98 -4.65 -17.31 0.86
C ARG A 98 -3.78 -17.87 -0.24
N TRP A 99 -2.56 -17.38 -0.32
CA TRP A 99 -1.46 -17.97 -1.06
C TRP A 99 -0.67 -18.94 -0.18
N ASN A 100 -0.36 -20.12 -0.72
CA ASN A 100 0.40 -21.16 -0.02
C ASN A 100 1.78 -21.46 -0.65
N GLY A 101 2.26 -20.58 -1.54
CA GLY A 101 3.48 -20.79 -2.32
C GLY A 101 3.25 -21.34 -3.73
N THR A 102 2.06 -21.88 -4.03
CA THR A 102 1.77 -22.44 -5.35
C THR A 102 0.46 -21.93 -5.95
N ALA A 103 -0.58 -21.73 -5.13
CA ALA A 103 -1.88 -21.27 -5.60
C ALA A 103 -2.58 -20.36 -4.59
N TRP A 104 -3.37 -19.43 -5.11
CA TRP A 104 -4.37 -18.71 -4.32
C TRP A 104 -5.59 -19.61 -4.11
N LYS A 105 -6.09 -19.68 -2.88
CA LYS A 105 -7.32 -20.40 -2.52
C LYS A 105 -8.16 -19.57 -1.58
N GLN A 106 -9.47 -19.56 -1.83
CA GLN A 106 -10.42 -18.95 -0.92
C GLN A 106 -10.50 -19.74 0.38
N VAL A 107 -10.43 -19.02 1.50
CA VAL A 107 -10.60 -19.57 2.84
C VAL A 107 -12.06 -19.39 3.23
N ALA A 108 -12.73 -20.50 3.59
CA ALA A 108 -14.12 -20.46 4.00
C ALA A 108 -14.28 -19.64 5.29
N VAL A 109 -15.05 -18.56 5.22
CA VAL A 109 -15.39 -17.72 6.37
C VAL A 109 -16.79 -18.10 6.86
N PRO A 110 -16.97 -18.48 8.14
CA PRO A 110 -18.30 -18.75 8.70
C PRO A 110 -19.27 -17.58 8.49
N ALA A 111 -20.52 -17.86 8.12
CA ALA A 111 -21.52 -16.83 7.77
C ALA A 111 -21.62 -15.71 8.82
N LYS A 112 -21.60 -16.08 10.11
CA LYS A 112 -21.65 -15.14 11.25
C LYS A 112 -20.46 -14.16 11.34
N LEU A 113 -19.33 -14.46 10.69
CA LEU A 113 -18.11 -13.65 10.71
C LEU A 113 -17.95 -12.78 9.45
N THR A 114 -18.83 -12.95 8.45
CA THR A 114 -18.76 -12.18 7.19
C THR A 114 -18.92 -10.68 7.40
N GLY A 115 -19.64 -10.26 8.45
CA GLY A 115 -19.76 -8.85 8.85
C GLY A 115 -18.40 -8.21 9.17
N ALA A 116 -17.55 -8.90 9.93
CA ALA A 116 -16.20 -8.41 10.27
C ALA A 116 -15.29 -8.34 9.04
N VAL A 117 -15.40 -9.29 8.10
CA VAL A 117 -14.67 -9.19 6.81
C VAL A 117 -15.12 -7.97 6.01
N ARG A 118 -16.41 -7.66 6.02
CA ARG A 118 -16.97 -6.48 5.33
C ARG A 118 -16.48 -5.15 5.94
N SER A 119 -16.30 -5.10 7.24
CA SER A 119 -15.84 -3.91 7.98
C SER A 119 -14.33 -3.92 8.29
N ALA A 120 -13.57 -4.82 7.64
CA ALA A 120 -12.13 -4.95 7.82
C ALA A 120 -11.39 -3.64 7.53
N VAL A 121 -10.53 -3.24 8.47
CA VAL A 121 -9.69 -2.04 8.42
C VAL A 121 -8.20 -2.35 8.34
N ALA A 122 -7.76 -3.50 8.87
CA ALA A 122 -6.39 -3.98 8.77
C ALA A 122 -6.38 -5.51 8.83
N PHE A 123 -5.40 -6.13 8.19
CA PHE A 123 -5.17 -7.57 8.31
C PHE A 123 -3.73 -7.89 7.96
N ASP A 124 -3.21 -8.98 8.53
CA ASP A 124 -1.93 -9.51 8.11
C ASP A 124 -1.82 -11.02 8.38
N GLY A 125 -0.91 -11.69 7.68
CA GLY A 125 -0.61 -13.10 7.85
C GLY A 125 0.76 -13.49 7.31
N ASN A 126 1.60 -14.04 8.18
CA ASN A 126 2.98 -14.41 7.89
C ASN A 126 3.18 -15.85 7.42
N THR A 127 2.19 -16.70 7.68
CA THR A 127 2.19 -18.08 7.19
C THR A 127 0.87 -18.34 6.49
N PRO A 128 0.83 -19.40 5.68
CA PRO A 128 -0.44 -19.89 5.19
C PRO A 128 -1.38 -20.17 6.40
N GLY A 129 -0.89 -20.69 7.52
CA GLY A 129 -1.73 -21.10 8.65
C GLY A 129 -2.16 -19.97 9.61
N ASN A 130 -1.71 -18.73 9.42
CA ASN A 130 -1.90 -17.68 10.41
C ASN A 130 -2.32 -16.38 9.76
N PHE A 131 -3.47 -15.87 10.18
CA PHE A 131 -4.03 -14.62 9.67
C PHE A 131 -4.83 -13.92 10.75
N TRP A 132 -4.68 -12.61 10.81
CA TRP A 132 -5.41 -11.72 11.70
C TRP A 132 -6.13 -10.68 10.88
N LEU A 133 -7.35 -10.34 11.28
CA LEU A 133 -8.15 -9.28 10.70
C LEU A 133 -8.79 -8.46 11.79
N PHE A 134 -8.63 -7.15 11.66
CA PHE A 134 -9.19 -6.14 12.55
C PHE A 134 -10.30 -5.41 11.81
N ASP A 135 -11.43 -5.23 12.48
CA ASP A 135 -12.62 -4.64 11.89
C ASP A 135 -13.16 -3.47 12.71
N SER A 136 -13.80 -2.54 12.00
CA SER A 136 -14.32 -1.31 12.59
C SER A 136 -15.65 -1.49 13.34
N SER A 137 -16.36 -2.59 13.11
CA SER A 137 -17.67 -2.86 13.72
C SER A 137 -17.54 -3.50 15.10
N HIS A 138 -16.44 -4.22 15.36
CA HIS A 138 -16.18 -4.90 16.62
C HIS A 138 -14.78 -4.54 17.16
N PRO A 139 -14.52 -3.27 17.53
CA PRO A 139 -13.18 -2.80 17.88
C PRO A 139 -12.59 -3.42 19.16
N ALA A 140 -13.37 -4.20 19.91
CA ALA A 140 -12.92 -4.99 21.05
C ALA A 140 -12.54 -6.44 20.68
N THR A 141 -12.62 -6.82 19.40
CA THR A 141 -12.24 -8.15 18.93
C THR A 141 -11.44 -8.09 17.64
N ALA A 142 -10.60 -9.10 17.42
CA ALA A 142 -9.98 -9.40 16.14
C ALA A 142 -10.43 -10.79 15.66
N LEU A 143 -10.55 -10.98 14.35
CA LEU A 143 -10.66 -12.31 13.77
C LEU A 143 -9.27 -12.91 13.63
N ARG A 144 -9.16 -14.20 13.99
CA ARG A 144 -7.94 -14.98 13.82
C ARG A 144 -8.25 -16.28 13.12
N TYR A 145 -7.44 -16.60 12.12
CA TYR A 145 -7.45 -17.89 11.46
C TYR A 145 -6.20 -18.67 11.81
N SER A 146 -6.38 -19.90 12.28
CA SER A 146 -5.33 -20.82 12.71
C SER A 146 -5.32 -22.09 11.85
N GLY A 147 -5.06 -21.93 10.56
CA GLY A 147 -4.82 -23.00 9.60
C GLY A 147 -6.05 -23.77 9.13
N THR A 148 -7.02 -23.99 10.01
CA THR A 148 -8.28 -24.70 9.72
C THR A 148 -9.50 -24.07 10.38
N LYS A 149 -9.30 -23.23 11.40
CA LYS A 149 -10.39 -22.67 12.22
C LYS A 149 -10.31 -21.15 12.27
N TRP A 150 -11.48 -20.53 12.30
CA TRP A 150 -11.66 -19.13 12.64
C TRP A 150 -12.06 -19.00 14.10
N ALA A 151 -11.48 -18.03 14.79
CA ALA A 151 -11.84 -17.64 16.14
C ALA A 151 -11.91 -16.12 16.24
N THR A 152 -12.75 -15.62 17.14
CA THR A 152 -12.69 -14.24 17.62
C THR A 152 -11.76 -14.19 18.82
N GLN A 153 -10.85 -13.22 18.84
CA GLN A 153 -9.95 -12.97 19.96
C GLN A 153 -10.27 -11.60 20.53
N GLN A 154 -10.45 -11.53 21.85
CA GLN A 154 -10.63 -10.24 22.54
C GLN A 154 -9.35 -9.41 22.43
N ILE A 155 -9.51 -8.13 22.15
CA ILE A 155 -8.44 -7.14 22.16
C ILE A 155 -8.81 -6.01 23.11
N PRO A 156 -7.84 -5.41 23.82
CA PRO A 156 -8.12 -4.26 24.67
C PRO A 156 -8.73 -3.11 23.87
N SER A 157 -9.67 -2.37 24.47
CA SER A 157 -10.33 -1.22 23.83
C SER A 157 -9.37 -0.09 23.42
N TRP A 158 -8.15 -0.08 23.96
CA TRP A 158 -7.10 0.85 23.57
C TRP A 158 -6.27 0.38 22.37
N ALA A 159 -6.36 -0.88 21.96
CA ALA A 159 -5.55 -1.43 20.88
C ALA A 159 -5.96 -0.90 19.50
N LEU A 160 -7.26 -0.66 19.30
CA LEU A 160 -7.82 -0.09 18.09
C LEU A 160 -8.45 1.27 18.38
N ARG A 161 -7.96 2.34 17.74
CA ARG A 161 -8.48 3.69 17.93
C ARG A 161 -8.81 4.39 16.63
N LYS A 162 -9.83 5.24 16.71
CA LYS A 162 -10.16 6.19 15.64
C LYS A 162 -9.09 7.27 15.55
N GLN A 163 -8.82 7.71 14.33
CA GLN A 163 -7.96 8.85 14.06
C GLN A 163 -8.49 10.10 14.78
N ARG A 164 -7.59 10.89 15.39
CA ARG A 164 -7.96 12.15 16.04
C ARG A 164 -8.51 13.14 15.00
N GLY A 165 -9.71 13.65 15.25
CA GLY A 165 -10.40 14.56 14.32
C GLY A 165 -11.00 13.88 13.07
N GLY A 166 -10.89 12.56 12.96
CA GLY A 166 -11.47 11.77 11.86
C GLY A 166 -12.67 10.94 12.31
N ALA A 167 -13.52 10.55 11.35
CA ALA A 167 -14.71 9.72 11.62
C ALA A 167 -14.39 8.21 11.77
N GLY A 168 -13.23 7.76 11.31
CA GLY A 168 -12.92 6.34 11.10
C GLY A 168 -11.63 5.82 11.75
N TYR A 169 -11.37 4.54 11.51
CA TYR A 169 -10.14 3.85 11.89
C TYR A 169 -9.16 3.89 10.72
N ASN A 170 -7.92 4.29 10.98
CA ASN A 170 -6.82 4.17 10.04
C ASN A 170 -5.75 3.32 10.73
N VAL A 171 -5.60 2.07 10.31
CA VAL A 171 -4.93 1.04 11.09
C VAL A 171 -4.01 0.24 10.20
N VAL A 172 -2.78 0.03 10.67
CA VAL A 172 -1.83 -0.91 10.08
C VAL A 172 -1.65 -2.06 11.07
N ALA A 173 -1.72 -3.29 10.57
CA ALA A 173 -1.44 -4.48 11.36
C ALA A 173 -0.27 -5.22 10.72
N ASN A 174 0.60 -5.76 11.55
CA ASN A 174 1.67 -6.65 11.14
C ASN A 174 1.69 -7.89 12.03
N VAL A 175 1.85 -9.06 11.41
CA VAL A 175 1.90 -10.35 12.09
C VAL A 175 3.24 -10.98 11.77
N TRP A 176 3.99 -11.39 12.78
CA TRP A 176 5.29 -12.02 12.61
C TRP A 176 5.55 -13.18 13.59
N GLY A 177 6.61 -13.93 13.33
CA GLY A 177 6.95 -15.19 14.01
C GLY A 177 6.88 -16.40 13.08
N THR A 178 7.98 -17.13 12.94
CA THR A 178 8.18 -18.17 11.91
C THR A 178 7.13 -19.29 11.92
N TYR A 179 6.49 -19.57 13.07
CA TYR A 179 5.52 -20.66 13.21
C TYR A 179 4.38 -20.39 14.21
N SER A 180 4.37 -19.24 14.88
CA SER A 180 3.36 -18.91 15.88
C SER A 180 2.71 -17.57 15.57
N SER A 181 1.40 -17.54 15.78
CA SER A 181 0.54 -16.36 15.82
C SER A 181 0.82 -15.44 17.02
N SER A 182 2.07 -15.38 17.47
CA SER A 182 2.43 -14.86 18.78
C SER A 182 2.95 -13.43 18.74
N HIS A 183 3.21 -12.85 17.57
CA HIS A 183 3.67 -11.47 17.52
C HIS A 183 2.81 -10.68 16.55
N VAL A 184 1.99 -9.80 17.09
CA VAL A 184 1.11 -8.95 16.29
C VAL A 184 1.26 -7.51 16.74
N TRP A 185 1.68 -6.65 15.82
CA TRP A 185 1.67 -5.21 16.00
C TRP A 185 0.41 -4.62 15.36
N VAL A 186 -0.21 -3.67 16.04
CA VAL A 186 -1.34 -2.90 15.53
C VAL A 186 -1.08 -1.42 15.81
N PHE A 187 -1.01 -0.64 14.76
CA PHE A 187 -0.77 0.80 14.79
C PHE A 187 -2.06 1.51 14.41
N SER A 188 -2.64 2.27 15.33
CA SER A 188 -3.73 3.18 15.03
C SER A 188 -3.15 4.54 14.61
N LEU A 189 -3.10 4.78 13.30
CA LEU A 189 -2.48 5.97 12.72
C LEU A 189 -3.25 7.23 13.13
N ASN A 190 -2.52 8.32 13.39
CA ASN A 190 -3.09 9.60 13.83
C ASN A 190 -3.94 9.53 15.11
N ALA A 191 -3.81 8.48 15.94
CA ALA A 191 -4.64 8.26 17.13
C ALA A 191 -3.90 8.41 18.47
N GLY A 192 -2.57 8.43 18.44
CA GLY A 192 -1.69 8.60 19.60
C GLY A 192 -0.29 8.03 19.35
N ALA A 193 0.65 8.36 20.23
CA ALA A 193 2.03 7.88 20.17
C ALA A 193 2.21 6.53 20.87
N TYR A 194 1.46 5.52 20.44
CA TYR A 194 1.62 4.16 20.92
C TYR A 194 1.14 3.13 19.87
N ALA A 195 1.59 1.89 20.01
CA ALA A 195 1.10 0.75 19.26
C ALA A 195 0.65 -0.36 20.22
N ALA A 196 -0.24 -1.23 19.75
CA ALA A 196 -0.61 -2.43 20.47
C ALA A 196 0.26 -3.60 19.99
N TYR A 197 0.85 -4.32 20.94
CA TYR A 197 1.72 -5.45 20.65
C TYR A 197 1.22 -6.69 21.39
N TYR A 198 0.77 -7.69 20.64
CA TYR A 198 0.44 -9.01 21.18
C TYR A 198 1.70 -9.87 21.20
N ASN A 199 2.07 -10.40 22.36
CA ASN A 199 3.24 -11.26 22.54
C ASN A 199 2.90 -12.78 22.57
N GLY A 200 1.70 -13.14 22.12
CA GLY A 200 1.23 -14.52 22.07
C GLY A 200 0.37 -14.89 23.25
N HIS A 201 0.45 -14.11 24.32
CA HIS A 201 -0.24 -14.35 25.58
C HIS A 201 -1.08 -13.14 25.99
N ALA A 202 -0.49 -11.95 25.89
CA ALA A 202 -1.11 -10.71 26.31
C ALA A 202 -0.84 -9.58 25.32
N TRP A 203 -1.73 -8.59 25.35
CA TRP A 203 -1.58 -7.33 24.62
C TRP A 203 -0.86 -6.31 25.51
N HIS A 204 0.18 -5.73 24.97
CA HIS A 204 1.01 -4.69 25.57
C HIS A 204 0.80 -3.38 24.82
N LYS A 205 0.90 -2.27 25.56
CA LYS A 205 0.89 -0.94 24.97
C LYS A 205 2.33 -0.48 24.86
N GLU A 206 2.80 -0.37 23.63
CA GLU A 206 4.17 0.02 23.32
C GLU A 206 4.21 1.51 22.99
N SER A 207 5.00 2.27 23.74
CA SER A 207 5.15 3.70 23.54
C SER A 207 5.95 3.98 22.27
N LEU A 208 5.48 4.93 21.47
CA LEU A 208 6.18 5.42 20.29
C LEU A 208 6.78 6.80 20.59
N PRO A 209 7.92 7.17 19.97
CA PRO A 209 8.47 8.51 20.10
C PRO A 209 7.51 9.61 19.63
N ALA A 210 6.67 9.32 18.64
CA ALA A 210 5.67 10.24 18.09
C ALA A 210 4.43 9.50 17.58
N THR A 211 3.40 10.27 17.20
CA THR A 211 2.18 9.69 16.60
C THR A 211 2.47 9.27 15.15
N PRO A 212 2.29 8.00 14.78
CA PRO A 212 2.58 7.53 13.44
C PRO A 212 1.51 7.99 12.43
N LEU A 213 1.96 8.50 11.30
CA LEU A 213 1.19 8.90 10.13
C LEU A 213 1.17 7.80 9.05
N ALA A 214 2.25 7.03 8.95
CA ALA A 214 2.38 5.84 8.12
C ALA A 214 3.30 4.85 8.84
N VAL A 215 3.14 3.55 8.55
CA VAL A 215 3.97 2.47 9.08
C VAL A 215 4.16 1.44 7.98
N ASP A 216 5.38 0.95 7.83
CA ASP A 216 5.67 -0.24 7.05
C ASP A 216 6.54 -1.20 7.85
N VAL A 217 6.35 -2.49 7.61
CA VAL A 217 7.11 -3.55 8.29
C VAL A 217 7.79 -4.39 7.22
N ASP A 218 9.11 -4.50 7.33
CA ASP A 218 9.88 -5.26 6.36
C ASP A 218 9.93 -6.77 6.68
N ALA A 219 10.59 -7.52 5.80
CA ALA A 219 10.75 -8.98 5.90
C ALA A 219 11.50 -9.45 7.16
N SER A 220 12.32 -8.59 7.76
CA SER A 220 13.11 -8.85 8.97
C SER A 220 12.35 -8.52 10.25
N ASN A 221 11.10 -8.07 10.12
CA ASN A 221 10.27 -7.53 11.21
C ASN A 221 10.83 -6.25 11.81
N ASP A 222 11.65 -5.57 11.03
CA ASP A 222 12.09 -4.23 11.32
C ASP A 222 10.96 -3.27 10.90
N ILE A 223 10.58 -2.37 11.82
CA ILE A 223 9.39 -1.53 11.65
C ILE A 223 9.83 -0.10 11.47
N TRP A 224 9.38 0.49 10.36
CA TRP A 224 9.59 1.89 10.05
C TRP A 224 8.26 2.62 10.13
N ALA A 225 8.26 3.78 10.78
CA ALA A 225 7.09 4.60 10.93
C ALA A 225 7.42 6.06 10.63
N LEU A 226 6.51 6.75 9.96
CA LEU A 226 6.63 8.17 9.65
C LEU A 226 5.83 8.95 10.70
N GLY A 227 6.48 9.85 11.42
CA GLY A 227 5.86 10.86 12.25
C GLY A 227 5.67 12.19 11.51
N ALA A 228 5.20 13.21 12.21
CA ALA A 228 4.98 14.53 11.60
C ALA A 228 6.28 15.29 11.33
N ARG A 229 7.33 15.01 12.12
CA ARG A 229 8.63 15.70 12.04
C ARG A 229 9.82 14.75 12.07
N GLU A 230 9.57 13.45 12.16
CA GLU A 230 10.58 12.44 12.38
C GLU A 230 10.22 11.13 11.68
N ILE A 231 11.24 10.32 11.45
CA ILE A 231 11.11 8.91 11.12
C ILE A 231 11.37 8.15 12.41
N MET A 232 10.54 7.16 12.71
CA MET A 232 10.69 6.27 13.85
C MET A 232 11.05 4.90 13.32
N HIS A 233 12.03 4.26 13.93
CA HIS A 233 12.53 2.96 13.51
C HIS A 233 12.61 2.05 14.75
N TRP A 234 11.96 0.90 14.68
CA TRP A 234 12.01 -0.14 15.70
C TRP A 234 12.92 -1.26 15.23
N ASN A 235 13.94 -1.54 16.02
CA ASN A 235 14.87 -2.62 15.73
C ASN A 235 14.60 -3.81 16.68
N PRO A 236 14.29 -5.00 16.15
CA PRO A 236 14.00 -6.18 16.97
C PRO A 236 15.18 -6.66 17.82
N PHE A 237 16.43 -6.35 17.43
CA PHE A 237 17.63 -6.82 18.12
C PHE A 237 17.94 -6.04 19.40
N ASN A 238 17.64 -4.74 19.43
CA ASN A 238 17.87 -3.88 20.59
C ASN A 238 16.58 -3.57 21.37
N GLY A 239 15.41 -3.98 20.85
CA GLY A 239 14.14 -3.95 21.54
C GLY A 239 13.55 -2.54 21.76
N GLY A 240 13.89 -1.57 20.91
CA GLY A 240 13.50 -0.18 21.13
C GLY A 240 13.19 0.62 19.87
N TRP A 241 12.37 1.65 20.05
CA TRP A 241 12.15 2.69 19.06
C TRP A 241 13.23 3.75 19.15
N HIS A 242 13.74 4.18 18.00
CA HIS A 242 14.59 5.36 17.89
C HIS A 242 14.08 6.29 16.80
N THR A 243 14.47 7.56 16.90
CA THR A 243 14.04 8.61 15.97
C THR A 243 15.19 9.04 15.08
N MET A 244 14.88 9.25 13.81
CA MET A 244 15.72 9.93 12.85
C MET A 244 15.02 11.22 12.39
N PRO A 245 15.76 12.30 12.10
CA PRO A 245 15.17 13.47 11.48
C PRO A 245 14.66 13.12 10.07
N LEU A 246 13.64 13.85 9.61
CA LEU A 246 13.26 13.81 8.20
C LEU A 246 14.45 14.23 7.33
N PRO A 247 14.67 13.60 6.17
CA PRO A 247 15.77 13.95 5.29
C PRO A 247 15.67 15.40 4.82
N PRO A 248 16.80 16.12 4.75
CA PRO A 248 16.80 17.47 4.24
C PRO A 248 16.33 17.48 2.79
N MET A 249 15.57 18.51 2.44
CA MET A 249 15.24 18.76 1.04
C MET A 249 16.46 19.34 0.33
N PRO A 250 16.70 19.01 -0.94
CA PRO A 250 17.74 19.67 -1.72
C PRO A 250 17.54 21.19 -1.66
N PRO A 251 18.62 21.98 -1.53
CA PRO A 251 18.53 23.44 -1.64
C PRO A 251 17.75 23.81 -2.91
N GLY A 252 16.80 24.73 -2.79
CA GLY A 252 15.78 25.07 -3.79
C GLY A 252 16.30 25.66 -5.11
N GLY A 253 17.14 24.91 -5.83
CA GLY A 253 17.64 25.24 -7.16
C GLY A 253 16.61 25.02 -8.27
N GLY A 254 15.38 25.50 -8.07
CA GLY A 254 14.32 25.50 -9.10
C GLY A 254 13.68 24.14 -9.42
N ILE A 255 14.04 23.04 -8.73
CA ILE A 255 13.48 21.71 -8.99
C ILE A 255 12.07 21.55 -8.40
N LEU A 256 11.83 22.12 -7.21
CA LEU A 256 10.53 22.11 -6.56
C LEU A 256 9.99 23.54 -6.43
N PRO A 257 8.67 23.75 -6.55
CA PRO A 257 8.07 25.05 -6.29
C PRO A 257 8.19 25.42 -4.80
N GLU A 258 8.12 26.71 -4.49
CA GLU A 258 7.89 27.15 -3.12
C GLU A 258 6.51 26.64 -2.65
N GLY A 259 6.48 26.01 -1.48
CA GLY A 259 5.29 25.32 -1.05
C GLY A 259 5.37 24.67 0.33
N THR A 260 4.25 24.14 0.77
CA THR A 260 4.19 23.30 1.97
C THR A 260 4.57 21.87 1.60
N ILE A 261 5.49 21.29 2.36
CA ILE A 261 5.95 19.92 2.18
C ILE A 261 5.15 18.99 3.07
N GLN A 262 4.62 17.91 2.50
CA GLN A 262 3.92 16.87 3.22
C GLN A 262 4.45 15.50 2.78
N TYR A 263 4.95 14.71 3.73
CA TYR A 263 5.19 13.30 3.53
C TYR A 263 3.88 12.52 3.71
N THR A 264 3.61 11.60 2.79
CA THR A 264 2.34 10.87 2.72
C THR A 264 2.50 9.38 2.93
N GLN A 265 3.66 8.80 2.59
CA GLN A 265 3.91 7.36 2.69
C GLN A 265 5.36 7.05 3.06
N LEU A 266 5.53 5.88 3.64
CA LEU A 266 6.79 5.24 3.93
C LEU A 266 6.70 3.79 3.50
N THR A 267 7.75 3.25 2.88
CA THR A 267 7.88 1.81 2.67
C THR A 267 9.33 1.34 2.81
N ALA A 268 9.54 0.11 3.30
CA ALA A 268 10.85 -0.44 3.59
C ALA A 268 10.98 -1.89 3.07
N ALA A 269 12.04 -2.16 2.31
CA ALA A 269 12.43 -3.54 1.98
C ALA A 269 13.45 -4.11 2.97
N SER A 270 14.24 -3.22 3.59
CA SER A 270 15.24 -3.55 4.60
C SER A 270 15.62 -2.28 5.39
N PRO A 271 16.41 -2.39 6.48
CA PRO A 271 16.92 -1.22 7.21
C PRO A 271 17.86 -0.32 6.38
N ALA A 272 18.32 -0.81 5.22
CA ALA A 272 19.16 -0.09 4.28
C ALA A 272 18.46 0.23 2.94
N ASP A 273 17.14 0.02 2.86
CA ASP A 273 16.33 0.29 1.67
C ASP A 273 14.95 0.78 2.10
N VAL A 274 14.86 2.09 2.35
CA VAL A 274 13.64 2.75 2.85
C VAL A 274 13.28 3.91 1.93
N TRP A 275 12.01 4.01 1.58
CA TRP A 275 11.48 5.03 0.71
C TRP A 275 10.48 5.90 1.44
N LEU A 276 10.61 7.21 1.27
CA LEU A 276 9.60 8.18 1.60
C LEU A 276 8.97 8.72 0.32
N VAL A 277 7.67 8.95 0.40
CA VAL A 277 6.92 9.66 -0.64
C VAL A 277 6.36 10.93 -0.02
N GLY A 278 6.49 12.03 -0.74
CA GLY A 278 5.89 13.29 -0.35
C GLY A 278 5.41 14.11 -1.53
N GLN A 279 4.71 15.18 -1.20
CA GLN A 279 4.25 16.19 -2.14
C GLN A 279 4.61 17.58 -1.63
N VAL A 280 4.84 18.48 -2.57
CA VAL A 280 4.90 19.92 -2.33
C VAL A 280 3.64 20.54 -2.90
N THR A 281 2.86 21.20 -2.04
CA THR A 281 1.71 22.02 -2.46
C THR A 281 2.18 23.45 -2.63
N ALA A 282 2.20 23.92 -3.88
CA ALA A 282 2.66 25.27 -4.21
C ALA A 282 1.82 26.37 -3.52
N THR A 283 2.48 27.41 -3.02
CA THR A 283 1.83 28.55 -2.34
C THR A 283 1.27 29.59 -3.31
N ALA A 284 1.74 29.63 -4.57
CA ALA A 284 1.31 30.60 -5.58
C ALA A 284 0.90 29.90 -6.89
N GLY A 285 -0.14 30.44 -7.53
CA GLY A 285 -0.71 29.91 -8.78
C GLY A 285 -1.79 28.83 -8.56
N PRO A 286 -2.32 28.21 -9.63
CA PRO A 286 -3.24 27.09 -9.49
C PRO A 286 -2.56 25.97 -8.70
N ALA A 287 -3.19 25.49 -7.63
CA ALA A 287 -2.64 24.47 -6.74
C ALA A 287 -2.21 23.24 -7.56
N LYS A 288 -0.90 23.08 -7.73
CA LYS A 288 -0.28 21.91 -8.33
C LYS A 288 0.55 21.23 -7.26
N ASN A 289 0.22 19.97 -6.99
CA ASN A 289 1.05 19.13 -6.14
C ASN A 289 2.20 18.59 -7.00
N VAL A 290 3.42 18.80 -6.52
CA VAL A 290 4.62 18.17 -7.12
C VAL A 290 5.03 17.03 -6.21
N TRP A 291 4.98 15.82 -6.74
CA TRP A 291 5.37 14.62 -6.02
C TRP A 291 6.88 14.42 -6.06
N PHE A 292 7.41 13.87 -4.98
CA PHE A 292 8.81 13.51 -4.87
C PHE A 292 8.96 12.25 -4.03
N THR A 293 10.12 11.63 -4.17
CA THR A 293 10.52 10.48 -3.37
C THR A 293 11.91 10.70 -2.80
N GLN A 294 12.15 10.13 -1.62
CA GLN A 294 13.47 10.08 -1.02
C GLN A 294 13.82 8.65 -0.65
N HIS A 295 15.05 8.25 -0.94
CA HIS A 295 15.52 6.88 -0.77
C HIS A 295 16.70 6.80 0.18
N TRP A 296 16.55 6.04 1.25
CA TRP A 296 17.62 5.67 2.15
C TRP A 296 18.30 4.40 1.69
N ASN A 297 19.62 4.48 1.44
CA ASN A 297 20.45 3.35 1.03
C ASN A 297 21.25 2.71 2.18
N GLY A 298 20.87 2.97 3.44
CA GLY A 298 21.64 2.55 4.62
C GLY A 298 22.70 3.56 5.09
N LYS A 299 22.98 4.61 4.30
CA LYS A 299 23.99 5.63 4.64
C LYS A 299 23.52 7.06 4.41
N SER A 300 22.80 7.30 3.34
CA SER A 300 22.37 8.63 2.91
C SER A 300 21.02 8.58 2.23
N TRP A 301 20.28 9.69 2.33
CA TRP A 301 19.06 9.89 1.57
C TRP A 301 19.36 10.47 0.19
N GLY A 302 18.89 9.80 -0.86
CA GLY A 302 18.79 10.33 -2.21
C GLY A 302 17.43 10.99 -2.44
N PHE A 303 17.35 11.94 -3.38
CA PHE A 303 16.13 12.64 -3.75
C PHE A 303 15.81 12.41 -5.22
N ASN A 304 14.54 12.18 -5.54
CA ASN A 304 14.05 12.09 -6.91
C ASN A 304 12.69 12.80 -7.05
N VAL A 305 12.51 13.51 -8.15
CA VAL A 305 11.18 14.00 -8.54
C VAL A 305 10.32 12.81 -8.94
N GLY A 306 9.09 12.75 -8.43
CA GLY A 306 8.12 11.71 -8.73
C GLY A 306 7.39 11.95 -10.05
N PRO A 307 6.63 10.97 -10.54
CA PRO A 307 5.70 11.18 -11.65
C PRO A 307 4.69 12.29 -11.29
N THR A 308 4.35 13.15 -12.25
CA THR A 308 3.47 14.31 -12.00
C THR A 308 2.06 13.91 -11.56
N ASN A 309 1.65 12.68 -11.86
CA ASN A 309 0.32 12.16 -11.56
C ASN A 309 0.37 11.02 -10.53
N PHE A 310 1.40 10.96 -9.68
CA PHE A 310 1.47 10.00 -8.59
C PHE A 310 0.29 10.20 -7.63
N VAL A 311 -0.40 9.14 -7.20
CA VAL A 311 -1.57 9.32 -6.32
C VAL A 311 -1.83 8.20 -5.32
N GLY A 312 -1.16 7.05 -5.39
CA GLY A 312 -1.62 5.88 -4.63
C GLY A 312 -0.53 5.07 -3.92
N SER A 313 -0.64 3.75 -4.00
CA SER A 313 0.20 2.75 -3.35
C SER A 313 1.62 2.73 -3.91
N VAL A 314 2.59 2.52 -3.02
CA VAL A 314 3.96 2.18 -3.38
C VAL A 314 4.37 0.84 -2.80
N ALA A 315 5.35 0.20 -3.43
CA ALA A 315 5.99 -1.00 -2.91
C ALA A 315 7.44 -1.07 -3.41
N PRO A 316 8.40 -1.54 -2.59
CA PRO A 316 9.77 -1.73 -3.03
C PRO A 316 9.85 -2.76 -4.16
N ASP A 317 10.84 -2.62 -5.03
CA ASP A 317 11.08 -3.60 -6.11
C ASP A 317 11.98 -4.77 -5.67
N GLY A 318 12.52 -4.73 -4.45
CA GLY A 318 13.44 -5.74 -3.89
C GLY A 318 14.88 -5.64 -4.41
N HIS A 319 15.24 -4.52 -5.03
CA HIS A 319 16.54 -4.24 -5.64
C HIS A 319 16.93 -2.73 -5.48
N GLY A 320 16.29 -2.00 -4.56
CA GLY A 320 16.57 -0.58 -4.34
C GLY A 320 15.87 0.36 -5.33
N GLY A 321 14.85 -0.12 -6.03
CA GLY A 321 13.88 0.67 -6.78
C GLY A 321 12.49 0.66 -6.13
N LEU A 322 11.55 1.35 -6.76
CA LEU A 322 10.20 1.56 -6.22
C LEU A 322 9.14 1.38 -7.30
N TRP A 323 8.09 0.64 -6.99
CA TRP A 323 6.86 0.63 -7.76
C TRP A 323 5.86 1.59 -7.18
N ALA A 324 5.12 2.27 -8.05
CA ALA A 324 4.06 3.20 -7.69
C ALA A 324 2.87 3.01 -8.61
N ASP A 325 1.66 3.24 -8.12
CA ASP A 325 0.54 3.53 -9.00
C ASP A 325 0.30 5.05 -9.13
N SER A 326 -0.17 5.43 -10.31
CA SER A 326 -0.46 6.80 -10.68
C SER A 326 -1.78 6.86 -11.44
N ILE A 327 -2.31 8.06 -11.65
CA ILE A 327 -3.56 8.24 -12.40
C ILE A 327 -3.30 8.95 -13.73
N ASP A 328 -3.85 8.42 -14.81
CA ASP A 328 -4.00 9.20 -16.03
C ASP A 328 -5.27 10.04 -15.93
N ALA A 329 -5.12 11.33 -15.67
CA ALA A 329 -6.24 12.26 -15.53
C ALA A 329 -7.00 12.50 -16.86
N ASN A 330 -6.46 12.11 -18.03
CA ASN A 330 -7.06 12.40 -19.33
C ASN A 330 -7.13 11.17 -20.26
N PRO A 331 -8.32 10.80 -20.81
CA PRO A 331 -9.68 11.23 -20.49
C PRO A 331 -10.45 10.26 -19.58
N GLY A 332 -9.78 9.37 -18.82
CA GLY A 332 -10.47 8.25 -18.15
C GLY A 332 -10.16 7.96 -16.68
N GLY A 333 -9.25 8.69 -16.02
CA GLY A 333 -8.90 8.41 -14.62
C GLY A 333 -8.34 7.00 -14.43
N PHE A 334 -7.63 6.46 -15.43
CA PHE A 334 -7.12 5.10 -15.38
C PHE A 334 -5.89 5.03 -14.49
N TRP A 335 -5.77 3.95 -13.73
CA TRP A 335 -4.58 3.72 -12.92
C TRP A 335 -3.48 3.13 -13.78
N LEU A 336 -2.36 3.82 -13.77
CA LEU A 336 -1.10 3.47 -14.39
C LEU A 336 -0.18 2.88 -13.35
N LEU A 337 0.94 2.34 -13.82
CA LEU A 337 1.96 1.80 -12.96
C LEU A 337 3.31 2.37 -13.35
N ASP A 338 4.00 2.98 -12.40
CA ASP A 338 5.33 3.54 -12.59
C ASP A 338 6.37 2.68 -11.86
N HIS A 339 7.54 2.52 -12.49
CA HIS A 339 8.69 1.86 -11.90
C HIS A 339 9.87 2.82 -11.86
N PHE A 340 10.36 3.09 -10.67
CA PHE A 340 11.62 3.77 -10.46
C PHE A 340 12.76 2.75 -10.42
N SER A 341 13.68 2.86 -11.36
CA SER A 341 14.90 2.05 -11.39
C SER A 341 16.03 2.82 -12.04
N GLY A 342 17.26 2.66 -11.53
CA GLY A 342 18.45 3.31 -12.09
C GLY A 342 18.36 4.84 -12.16
N GLY A 343 17.67 5.48 -11.21
CA GLY A 343 17.52 6.94 -11.18
C GLY A 343 16.39 7.50 -12.05
N LYS A 344 15.54 6.65 -12.64
CA LYS A 344 14.51 7.08 -13.60
C LYS A 344 13.18 6.40 -13.35
N TRP A 345 12.11 7.17 -13.50
CA TRP A 345 10.74 6.66 -13.57
C TRP A 345 10.43 6.21 -14.99
N THR A 346 9.87 5.01 -15.11
CA THR A 346 9.30 4.48 -16.35
C THR A 346 7.85 4.15 -16.10
N GLN A 347 6.96 4.70 -16.92
CA GLN A 347 5.54 4.36 -16.88
C GLN A 347 5.29 3.06 -17.66
N LEU A 348 4.53 2.15 -17.08
CA LEU A 348 4.13 0.88 -17.64
C LEU A 348 2.61 0.81 -17.80
N THR A 349 2.19 0.14 -18.85
CA THR A 349 0.80 -0.23 -19.05
C THR A 349 0.50 -1.56 -18.36
N LEU A 350 -0.72 -1.68 -17.85
CA LEU A 350 -1.21 -2.95 -17.32
C LEU A 350 -1.35 -3.97 -18.48
N PRO A 351 -1.35 -5.29 -18.16
CA PRO A 351 -1.54 -6.32 -19.18
C PRO A 351 -2.82 -6.09 -20.00
N PRO A 352 -2.85 -6.49 -21.30
CA PRO A 352 -4.03 -6.32 -22.14
C PRO A 352 -5.31 -6.85 -21.48
N GLY A 353 -6.37 -6.04 -21.49
CA GLY A 353 -7.66 -6.37 -20.88
C GLY A 353 -7.76 -6.13 -19.37
N VAL A 354 -6.69 -5.66 -18.72
CA VAL A 354 -6.72 -5.13 -17.36
C VAL A 354 -6.96 -3.63 -17.41
N TRP A 355 -7.96 -3.17 -16.66
CA TRP A 355 -8.37 -1.78 -16.61
C TRP A 355 -8.78 -1.46 -15.18
N SER A 356 -7.98 -0.64 -14.49
CA SER A 356 -8.32 -0.23 -13.13
C SER A 356 -8.72 1.23 -13.13
N GLN A 357 -9.95 1.51 -12.69
CA GLN A 357 -10.41 2.85 -12.29
C GLN A 357 -10.39 2.99 -10.75
N SER A 358 -9.77 2.03 -10.07
CA SER A 358 -9.58 2.01 -8.63
C SER A 358 -8.09 1.90 -8.32
N PRO A 359 -7.62 2.51 -7.21
CA PRO A 359 -6.23 2.41 -6.78
C PRO A 359 -5.77 0.95 -6.76
N LEU A 360 -4.57 0.71 -7.26
CA LEU A 360 -3.94 -0.60 -7.15
C LEU A 360 -3.40 -0.72 -5.73
N THR A 361 -3.65 -1.84 -5.04
CA THR A 361 -2.85 -2.15 -3.85
C THR A 361 -1.61 -2.88 -4.31
N LEU A 362 -0.43 -2.30 -4.10
CA LEU A 362 0.85 -2.95 -4.38
C LEU A 362 1.40 -3.59 -3.11
N THR A 363 1.98 -4.77 -3.24
CA THR A 363 2.63 -5.48 -2.14
C THR A 363 3.87 -6.16 -2.66
N TRP A 364 5.00 -5.83 -2.05
CA TRP A 364 6.26 -6.52 -2.32
C TRP A 364 6.19 -7.95 -1.80
N ILE A 365 6.81 -8.89 -2.52
CA ILE A 365 6.96 -10.26 -2.05
C ILE A 365 8.33 -10.35 -1.36
N PRO A 366 8.38 -10.49 -0.02
CA PRO A 366 9.61 -10.44 0.75
C PRO A 366 10.73 -11.34 0.21
N GLY A 367 11.95 -10.79 0.12
CA GLY A 367 13.13 -11.52 -0.35
C GLY A 367 13.12 -11.86 -1.84
N SER A 368 12.33 -11.15 -2.65
CA SER A 368 12.24 -11.38 -4.09
C SER A 368 12.22 -10.08 -4.89
N ARG A 369 12.27 -10.18 -6.22
CA ARG A 369 12.05 -9.05 -7.16
C ARG A 369 10.63 -9.05 -7.74
N SER A 370 9.70 -9.67 -7.02
CA SER A 370 8.33 -9.90 -7.48
C SER A 370 7.36 -9.12 -6.60
N LEU A 371 6.24 -8.72 -7.19
CA LEU A 371 5.19 -7.98 -6.51
C LEU A 371 3.84 -8.59 -6.81
N TRP A 372 2.89 -8.41 -5.90
CA TRP A 372 1.48 -8.58 -6.18
C TRP A 372 0.79 -7.22 -6.30
N ALA A 373 -0.25 -7.17 -7.12
CA ALA A 373 -1.15 -6.03 -7.20
C ALA A 373 -2.62 -6.47 -7.22
N THR A 374 -3.52 -5.66 -6.67
CA THR A 374 -4.95 -5.78 -6.96
C THR A 374 -5.31 -4.89 -8.15
N ALA A 375 -6.22 -5.36 -9.00
CA ALA A 375 -6.73 -4.57 -10.12
C ALA A 375 -8.18 -4.96 -10.43
N GLN A 376 -8.81 -4.22 -11.34
CA GLN A 376 -10.04 -4.65 -11.98
C GLN A 376 -9.81 -4.92 -13.48
N SER A 377 -10.67 -5.75 -14.07
CA SER A 377 -10.86 -5.81 -15.53
C SER A 377 -12.31 -5.45 -15.84
N ILE A 378 -12.53 -4.75 -16.94
CA ILE A 378 -13.85 -4.47 -17.50
C ILE A 378 -13.97 -5.25 -18.81
N GLY A 379 -15.07 -5.98 -18.99
CA GLY A 379 -15.40 -6.64 -20.26
C GLY A 379 -16.90 -6.63 -20.52
N ALA A 380 -17.32 -7.21 -21.65
CA ALA A 380 -18.73 -7.25 -22.08
C ALA A 380 -19.70 -7.87 -21.05
N LYS A 381 -19.19 -8.70 -20.13
CA LYS A 381 -19.95 -9.34 -19.04
C LYS A 381 -19.82 -8.61 -17.69
N GLY A 382 -19.35 -7.36 -17.69
CA GLY A 382 -19.12 -6.53 -16.51
C GLY A 382 -17.70 -6.62 -15.94
N SER A 383 -17.51 -6.05 -14.74
CA SER A 383 -16.20 -5.97 -14.08
C SER A 383 -15.82 -7.25 -13.31
N LYS A 384 -14.51 -7.46 -13.12
CA LYS A 384 -13.95 -8.52 -12.26
C LYS A 384 -12.79 -7.96 -11.46
N ALA A 385 -12.66 -8.37 -10.20
CA ALA A 385 -11.45 -8.13 -9.43
C ALA A 385 -10.37 -9.14 -9.81
N LEU A 386 -9.12 -8.70 -9.81
CA LEU A 386 -7.96 -9.47 -10.24
C LEU A 386 -6.84 -9.38 -9.20
N ILE A 387 -6.06 -10.46 -9.11
CA ILE A 387 -4.72 -10.42 -8.55
C ILE A 387 -3.74 -10.49 -9.70
N LEU A 388 -2.86 -9.50 -9.77
CA LEU A 388 -1.73 -9.45 -10.70
C LEU A 388 -0.45 -9.86 -9.98
N LYS A 389 0.52 -10.36 -10.75
CA LYS A 389 1.89 -10.58 -10.27
C LYS A 389 2.88 -9.98 -11.24
N TYR A 390 3.88 -9.29 -10.71
CA TYR A 390 5.12 -8.97 -11.42
C TYR A 390 6.22 -9.94 -11.02
N GLY A 391 7.09 -10.25 -11.96
CA GLY A 391 8.30 -11.03 -11.71
C GLY A 391 8.81 -11.67 -13.00
N PRO A 392 9.96 -12.36 -12.93
CA PRO A 392 10.44 -13.21 -14.02
C PRO A 392 9.43 -14.31 -14.38
#